data_AF-A0A4Q3E2U9-F1
#
_entry.id   AF-A0A4Q3E2U9-F1
#
_cell.length_a   1.000
_cell.length_b   1.000
_cell.length_c   1.000
_cell.angle_alpha   90.00
_cell.angle_beta   90.00
_cell.angle_gamma   90.00
#
_symmetry.space_group_name_H-M   'P 1'
#
loop_
_entity.id
_entity.type
_entity.pdbx_description
1 polymer ?
#
loop_
_entity_poly.entity_id
_entity_poly.type
_entity_poly.pdbx_seq_one_letter_code
_entity_poly.pdbx_strand_id
1 'polypeptide(L)'
;MYYFQKFFGDRAVPTTFIGNSNIVSYGSSFSSGEAGVVLVNKGTANLVVNVKINNFNSGTNYYYYTLNGGTDNGSFSGQVYVNGTKPTGATGGPSNYKSISPYMAAVSGGIKVTVPAYGAVFLVVADK
;
A
#
# COMPACT_ATOMS: atom_id res chain seq x y z
N MET A 1 7.41 -8.92 2.57
CA MET A 1 6.56 -9.86 1.82
C MET A 1 5.18 -10.11 2.47
N TYR A 2 5.06 -10.11 3.80
CA TYR A 2 3.79 -10.39 4.50
C TYR A 2 2.56 -9.63 3.96
N TYR A 3 2.62 -8.30 3.86
CA TYR A 3 1.48 -7.51 3.37
C TYR A 3 1.18 -7.77 1.88
N PHE A 4 2.20 -8.05 1.07
CA PHE A 4 2.00 -8.42 -0.33
C PHE A 4 1.15 -9.69 -0.45
N GLN A 5 1.46 -10.73 0.34
CA GLN A 5 0.67 -11.98 0.36
C GLN A 5 -0.78 -11.79 0.81
N LYS A 6 -1.06 -10.76 1.61
CA LYS A 6 -2.40 -10.48 2.13
C LYS A 6 -3.22 -9.53 1.27
N PHE A 7 -2.57 -8.65 0.51
CA PHE A 7 -3.21 -7.54 -0.21
C PHE A 7 -3.04 -7.63 -1.73
N PHE A 8 -2.31 -8.63 -2.22
CA PHE A 8 -2.24 -8.97 -3.63
C PHE A 8 -3.01 -10.26 -3.88
N GLY A 9 -4.02 -10.18 -4.73
CA GLY A 9 -4.90 -11.29 -5.06
C GLY A 9 -4.22 -12.38 -5.90
N ASP A 10 -5.00 -13.39 -6.22
CA ASP A 10 -4.57 -14.59 -6.94
C ASP A 10 -4.50 -14.40 -8.46
N ARG A 11 -5.07 -13.30 -8.99
CA ARG A 11 -4.97 -12.95 -10.42
C ARG A 11 -4.39 -11.55 -10.59
N ALA A 12 -3.20 -11.44 -11.17
CA ALA A 12 -2.62 -10.17 -11.56
C ALA A 12 -3.43 -9.54 -12.71
N VAL A 13 -3.65 -8.22 -12.64
CA VAL A 13 -4.32 -7.46 -13.70
C VAL A 13 -3.41 -6.35 -14.21
N PRO A 14 -3.50 -5.98 -15.50
CA PRO A 14 -2.73 -4.87 -16.04
C PRO A 14 -3.02 -3.57 -15.30
N THR A 15 -1.98 -2.77 -15.07
CA THR A 15 -2.12 -1.41 -14.56
C THR A 15 -1.52 -0.42 -15.54
N THR A 16 -2.07 0.79 -15.54
CA THR A 16 -1.48 1.93 -16.23
C THR A 16 -1.31 3.03 -15.21
N PHE A 17 -0.19 3.74 -15.29
CA PHE A 17 0.10 4.86 -14.42
C PHE A 17 0.27 6.12 -15.27
N ILE A 18 -0.35 7.21 -14.82
CA ILE A 18 -0.28 8.52 -15.47
C ILE A 18 0.31 9.50 -14.46
N GLY A 19 1.35 10.23 -14.86
CA GLY A 19 2.02 11.23 -14.02
C GLY A 19 3.46 10.86 -13.68
N ASN A 20 3.82 10.94 -12.40
CA ASN A 20 5.19 10.73 -11.92
C ASN A 20 5.70 9.28 -12.08
N SER A 21 6.73 9.07 -12.90
CA SER A 21 7.34 7.76 -13.18
C SER A 21 8.04 7.08 -11.98
N ASN A 22 8.09 7.76 -10.82
CA ASN A 22 8.59 7.17 -9.58
C ASN A 22 7.59 6.19 -8.94
N ILE A 23 6.31 6.24 -9.31
CA ILE A 23 5.33 5.25 -8.85
C ILE A 23 5.34 4.03 -9.78
N VAL A 24 5.51 2.86 -9.19
CA VAL A 24 5.23 1.58 -9.82
C VAL A 24 3.94 1.03 -9.21
N SER A 25 2.99 0.64 -10.05
CA SER A 25 1.72 0.07 -9.63
C SER A 25 1.64 -1.41 -10.00
N TYR A 26 1.06 -2.20 -9.10
CA TYR A 26 0.65 -3.57 -9.36
C TYR A 26 -0.82 -3.72 -8.97
N GLY A 27 -1.60 -4.32 -9.86
CA GLY A 27 -3.02 -4.57 -9.66
C GLY A 27 -3.29 -6.06 -9.61
N SER A 28 -4.28 -6.45 -8.82
CA SER A 28 -4.76 -7.82 -8.73
C SER A 28 -6.25 -7.87 -8.43
N SER A 29 -6.86 -9.01 -8.72
CA SER A 29 -8.20 -9.37 -8.23
C SER A 29 -8.10 -10.62 -7.37
N PHE A 30 -9.00 -10.71 -6.39
CA PHE A 30 -9.20 -11.88 -5.57
C PHE A 30 -10.34 -12.72 -6.13
N SER A 31 -10.23 -14.04 -6.05
CA SER A 31 -11.35 -14.96 -6.35
C SER A 31 -12.57 -14.73 -5.44
N SER A 32 -12.39 -14.14 -4.27
CA SER A 32 -13.45 -13.72 -3.35
C SER A 32 -14.17 -12.42 -3.74
N GLY A 33 -13.70 -11.73 -4.79
CA GLY A 33 -14.38 -10.55 -5.35
C GLY A 33 -13.63 -9.24 -5.14
N GLU A 34 -12.68 -9.15 -4.21
CA GLU A 34 -11.97 -7.91 -3.91
C GLU A 34 -10.93 -7.52 -4.98
N ALA A 35 -10.56 -6.24 -5.00
CA ALA A 35 -9.47 -5.73 -5.83
C ALA A 35 -8.29 -5.29 -4.95
N GLY A 36 -7.09 -5.80 -5.28
CA GLY A 36 -5.84 -5.50 -4.61
C GLY A 36 -4.97 -4.56 -5.44
N VAL A 37 -4.38 -3.55 -4.78
CA VAL A 37 -3.48 -2.59 -5.40
C VAL A 37 -2.23 -2.42 -4.53
N VAL A 38 -1.06 -2.56 -5.14
CA VAL A 38 0.23 -2.27 -4.51
C VAL A 38 0.88 -1.12 -5.25
N LEU A 39 1.27 -0.09 -4.51
CA LEU A 39 1.97 1.08 -5.03
C LEU A 39 3.35 1.15 -4.38
N VAL A 40 4.39 1.32 -5.19
CA VAL A 40 5.76 1.49 -4.71
C VAL A 40 6.29 2.81 -5.22
N ASN A 41 6.81 3.63 -4.31
CA ASN A 41 7.43 4.91 -4.64
C ASN A 41 8.95 4.75 -4.60
N LYS A 42 9.58 4.90 -5.76
CA LYS A 42 11.05 4.87 -5.90
C LYS A 42 11.70 6.25 -5.67
N GLY A 43 10.90 7.29 -5.44
CA GLY A 43 11.36 8.66 -5.28
C GLY A 43 11.61 9.07 -3.83
N THR A 44 12.20 10.24 -3.66
CA THR A 44 12.58 10.86 -2.37
C THR A 44 11.46 11.66 -1.71
N ALA A 45 10.36 11.91 -2.40
CA ALA A 45 9.24 12.71 -1.90
C ALA A 45 8.00 11.82 -1.72
N ASN A 46 7.17 12.16 -0.73
CA ASN A 46 5.84 11.57 -0.58
C ASN A 46 4.99 11.96 -1.79
N LEU A 47 4.26 10.98 -2.35
CA LEU A 47 3.40 11.20 -3.50
C LEU A 47 1.97 10.82 -3.16
N VAL A 48 1.02 11.71 -3.42
CA VAL A 48 -0.41 11.41 -3.32
C VAL A 48 -0.84 10.73 -4.63
N VAL A 49 -1.37 9.52 -4.52
CA VAL A 49 -1.83 8.72 -5.65
C VAL A 49 -3.33 8.54 -5.57
N ASN A 50 -3.99 8.80 -6.71
CA ASN A 50 -5.41 8.57 -6.90
C ASN A 50 -5.56 7.24 -7.65
N VAL A 51 -6.27 6.29 -7.07
CA VAL A 51 -6.45 4.94 -7.62
C VAL A 51 -7.83 4.85 -8.24
N LYS A 52 -7.87 4.46 -9.52
CA LYS A 52 -9.10 4.15 -10.24
C LYS A 52 -9.08 2.68 -10.65
N ILE A 53 -10.13 1.95 -10.32
CA ILE A 53 -10.31 0.55 -10.68
C ILE A 53 -11.45 0.50 -11.70
N ASN A 54 -11.14 0.09 -12.94
CA ASN A 54 -12.13 0.03 -14.00
C ASN A 54 -12.92 -1.28 -13.90
N ASN A 55 -14.21 -1.23 -14.29
CA ASN A 55 -15.11 -2.39 -14.32
C ASN A 55 -15.22 -3.10 -12.96
N PHE A 56 -15.15 -2.34 -11.87
CA PHE A 56 -15.20 -2.85 -10.50
C PHE A 56 -16.26 -2.10 -9.72
N ASN A 57 -17.19 -2.83 -9.11
CA ASN A 57 -18.22 -2.26 -8.25
C ASN A 57 -17.70 -2.27 -6.81
N SER A 58 -16.98 -1.21 -6.43
CA SER A 58 -16.40 -1.10 -5.10
C SER A 58 -17.45 -1.00 -4.01
N GLY A 59 -17.18 -1.67 -2.88
CA GLY A 59 -17.88 -1.45 -1.63
C GLY A 59 -17.59 -0.07 -1.02
N THR A 60 -17.98 0.11 0.24
CA THR A 60 -18.02 1.44 0.88
C THR A 60 -16.64 1.94 1.35
N ASN A 61 -15.75 1.03 1.73
CA ASN A 61 -14.46 1.35 2.31
C ASN A 61 -13.32 0.61 1.59
N TYR A 62 -12.14 1.22 1.62
CA TYR A 62 -10.88 0.56 1.29
C TYR A 62 -9.97 0.53 2.51
N TYR A 63 -9.10 -0.49 2.54
CA TYR A 63 -8.20 -0.75 3.65
C TYR A 63 -6.77 -0.79 3.14
N TYR A 64 -5.84 -0.21 3.87
CA TYR A 64 -4.45 -0.15 3.42
C TYR A 64 -3.42 -0.12 4.54
N TYR A 65 -2.21 -0.57 4.19
CA TYR A 65 -1.01 -0.39 4.98
C TYR A 65 -0.02 0.50 4.25
N THR A 66 0.71 1.31 5.02
CA THR A 66 1.84 2.12 4.55
C THR A 66 3.14 1.56 5.14
N LEU A 67 4.12 1.27 4.28
CA LEU A 67 5.46 0.87 4.69
C LEU A 67 6.48 1.92 4.25
N ASN A 68 7.40 2.28 5.13
CA ASN A 68 8.50 3.20 4.84
C ASN A 68 9.72 2.90 5.73
N GLY A 69 10.90 3.39 5.33
CA GLY A 69 12.09 3.36 6.17
C GLY A 69 11.96 4.26 7.40
N GLY A 70 12.71 3.93 8.45
CA GLY A 70 12.92 4.79 9.61
C GLY A 70 13.87 5.96 9.32
N THR A 71 14.23 6.69 10.38
CA THR A 71 15.09 7.89 10.31
C THR A 71 16.51 7.62 10.79
N ASP A 72 16.88 6.36 10.99
CA ASP A 72 18.13 5.90 11.61
C ASP A 72 19.37 6.01 10.71
N ASN A 73 19.20 5.98 9.38
CA ASN A 73 20.32 5.94 8.44
C ASN A 73 20.02 6.64 7.12
N GLY A 74 19.44 7.86 7.18
CA GLY A 74 19.11 8.65 6.01
C GLY A 74 18.25 7.87 5.00
N SER A 75 18.76 7.70 3.77
CA SER A 75 18.05 7.00 2.69
C SER A 75 18.12 5.46 2.77
N PHE A 76 18.90 4.88 3.70
CA PHE A 76 19.15 3.44 3.79
C PHE A 76 18.87 2.92 5.21
N SER A 77 17.71 3.27 5.74
CA SER A 77 17.22 2.78 7.03
C SER A 77 17.26 1.25 7.12
N GLY A 78 17.83 0.72 8.21
CA GLY A 78 17.72 -0.70 8.54
C GLY A 78 16.33 -1.06 9.07
N GLN A 79 15.55 -0.05 9.48
CA GLN A 79 14.20 -0.17 10.03
C GLN A 79 13.13 -0.12 8.94
N VAL A 80 12.00 -0.76 9.21
CA VAL A 80 10.77 -0.66 8.43
C VAL A 80 9.64 -0.26 9.35
N TYR A 81 8.95 0.82 9.05
CA TYR A 81 7.76 1.24 9.77
C TYR A 81 6.53 0.69 9.07
N VAL A 82 5.52 0.30 9.84
CA VAL A 82 4.22 -0.14 9.32
C VAL A 82 3.15 0.72 9.94
N ASN A 83 2.42 1.48 9.13
CA ASN A 83 1.42 2.45 9.61
C ASN A 83 2.01 3.36 10.71
N GLY A 84 3.26 3.81 10.53
CA GLY A 84 3.99 4.61 11.52
C GLY A 84 4.52 3.85 12.75
N THR A 85 4.14 2.58 12.94
CA THR A 85 4.65 1.74 14.04
C THR A 85 6.09 1.35 13.75
N LYS A 86 6.98 1.56 14.74
CA LYS A 86 8.42 1.35 14.63
C LYS A 86 8.85 -0.04 15.13
N PRO A 87 9.96 -0.60 14.64
CA PRO A 87 10.60 -1.75 15.27
C PRO A 87 11.18 -1.38 16.64
N THR A 88 11.38 -2.38 17.50
CA THR A 88 12.11 -2.24 18.77
C THR A 88 13.62 -2.38 18.59
N GLY A 89 14.06 -3.10 17.55
CA GLY A 89 15.47 -3.32 17.22
C GLY A 89 16.04 -2.30 16.23
N ALA A 90 17.35 -2.38 16.01
CA ALA A 90 18.05 -1.54 15.03
C ALA A 90 17.67 -1.84 13.58
N THR A 91 17.18 -3.05 13.29
CA THR A 91 16.81 -3.49 11.93
C THR A 91 15.47 -4.23 11.91
N GLY A 92 14.84 -4.26 10.74
CA GLY A 92 13.59 -4.98 10.49
C GLY A 92 12.32 -4.17 10.79
N GLY A 93 11.18 -4.85 10.79
CA GLY A 93 9.87 -4.27 11.08
C GLY A 93 9.39 -4.48 12.52
N PRO A 94 8.22 -3.92 12.90
CA PRO A 94 7.64 -4.12 14.22
C PRO A 94 7.40 -5.59 14.52
N SER A 95 7.69 -6.06 15.74
CA SER A 95 7.46 -7.45 16.13
C SER A 95 5.96 -7.82 16.14
N ASN A 96 5.10 -6.83 16.37
CA ASN A 96 3.65 -6.95 16.35
C ASN A 96 3.01 -6.71 14.97
N TYR A 97 3.77 -6.75 13.87
CA TYR A 97 3.27 -6.45 12.52
C TYR A 97 1.98 -7.20 12.13
N LYS A 98 1.77 -8.41 12.65
CA LYS A 98 0.58 -9.23 12.38
C LYS A 98 -0.71 -8.69 13.01
N SER A 99 -0.60 -7.91 14.09
CA SER A 99 -1.74 -7.37 14.85
C SER A 99 -1.97 -5.88 14.63
N ILE A 100 -1.11 -5.21 13.85
CA ILE A 100 -1.34 -3.82 13.43
C ILE A 100 -2.57 -3.81 12.51
N SER A 101 -3.60 -3.04 12.85
CA SER A 101 -4.79 -2.84 12.01
C SER A 101 -4.46 -2.01 10.76
N PRO A 102 -5.11 -2.28 9.62
CA PRO A 102 -4.98 -1.42 8.45
C PRO A 102 -5.61 -0.06 8.73
N TYR A 103 -5.17 0.96 8.00
CA TYR A 103 -5.97 2.17 7.86
C TYR A 103 -7.25 1.85 7.08
N MET A 104 -8.31 2.59 7.36
CA MET A 104 -9.61 2.49 6.69
C MET A 104 -10.02 3.87 6.20
N ALA A 105 -10.52 3.95 4.96
CA ALA A 105 -11.07 5.17 4.41
C ALA A 105 -12.25 4.86 3.48
N ALA A 106 -13.17 5.83 3.35
CA ALA A 106 -14.34 5.69 2.51
C ALA A 106 -13.97 5.81 1.02
N VAL A 107 -14.59 4.99 0.18
CA VAL A 107 -14.46 5.09 -1.29
C VAL A 107 -15.20 6.33 -1.82
N SER A 108 -16.21 6.82 -1.08
CA SER A 108 -16.91 8.08 -1.38
C SER A 108 -15.92 9.26 -1.33
N GLY A 109 -15.54 9.78 -2.50
CA GLY A 109 -14.47 10.79 -2.66
C GLY A 109 -13.25 10.31 -3.46
N GLY A 110 -13.25 9.04 -3.86
CA GLY A 110 -12.17 8.38 -4.61
C GLY A 110 -11.14 7.74 -3.69
N ILE A 111 -10.45 6.72 -4.21
CA ILE A 111 -9.40 6.02 -3.46
C ILE A 111 -8.12 6.84 -3.55
N LYS A 112 -7.77 7.53 -2.47
CA LYS A 112 -6.57 8.37 -2.37
C LYS A 112 -5.65 7.89 -1.26
N VAL A 113 -4.37 7.70 -1.59
CA VAL A 113 -3.36 7.30 -0.62
C VAL A 113 -2.08 8.10 -0.80
N THR A 114 -1.43 8.42 0.31
CA THR A 114 -0.08 8.98 0.28
C THR A 114 0.91 7.82 0.30
N VAL A 115 1.70 7.68 -0.76
CA VAL A 115 2.79 6.70 -0.84
C VAL A 115 4.08 7.37 -0.33
N PRO A 116 4.64 6.92 0.80
CA PRO A 116 5.83 7.54 1.37
C PRO A 116 7.03 7.51 0.42
N ALA A 117 7.96 8.45 0.57
CA ALA A 117 9.28 8.38 -0.07
C ALA A 117 9.96 7.03 0.20
N TYR A 118 10.50 6.40 -0.83
CA TYR A 118 11.09 5.04 -0.76
C TYR A 118 10.20 4.00 -0.06
N GLY A 119 8.89 4.20 -0.14
CA GLY A 119 7.89 3.43 0.59
C GLY A 119 6.93 2.70 -0.33
N ALA A 120 5.99 2.01 0.29
CA ALA A 120 4.94 1.29 -0.40
C ALA A 120 3.59 1.42 0.31
N VAL A 121 2.52 1.30 -0.48
CA VAL A 121 1.16 1.15 0.00
C VAL A 121 0.62 -0.18 -0.52
N PHE A 122 0.00 -0.94 0.39
CA PHE A 122 -0.72 -2.17 0.09
C PHE A 122 -2.19 -1.91 0.39
N LEU A 123 -3.05 -1.98 -0.61
CA LEU A 123 -4.44 -1.58 -0.53
C LEU A 123 -5.34 -2.69 -1.04
N VAL A 124 -6.47 -2.89 -0.38
CA VAL A 124 -7.58 -3.72 -0.86
C VAL A 124 -8.88 -2.94 -0.75
N VAL A 125 -9.76 -3.15 -1.71
CA VAL A 125 -11.13 -2.66 -1.67
C VAL A 125 -12.06 -3.83 -1.95
N ALA A 126 -13.05 -4.01 -1.06
CA ALA A 126 -14.05 -5.04 -1.24
C ALA A 126 -14.96 -4.70 -2.42
N ASP A 127 -15.57 -5.71 -3.03
CA ASP A 127 -16.73 -5.49 -3.88
C ASP A 127 -17.97 -5.18 -3.01
N LYS A 128 -19.03 -4.72 -3.67
CA LYS A 128 -20.30 -4.34 -3.02
C LYS A 128 -21.25 -5.52 -2.90
#